data_AF-A0A9X2H3L5-F1
#
_entry.id   AF-A0A9X2H3L5-F1
#
_cell.length_a   1.000
_cell.length_b   1.000
_cell.length_c   1.000
_cell.angle_alpha   90.00
_cell.angle_beta   90.00
_cell.angle_gamma   90.00
#
_symmetry.space_group_name_H-M   'P 1'
#
loop_
_entity.id
_entity.type
_entity.pdbx_description
1 polymer ?
#
loop_
_entity_poly.entity_id
_entity_poly.type
_entity_poly.pdbx_seq_one_letter_code
_entity_poly.pdbx_strand_id
1 'polypeptide(L)'
;MVEVMMETPSLAQVRRVLERTLIVTGGELTAAMRDQISALRAVSGPVTMLELDIPSEVQKIDRANGPYRSMSNDAQVEVVDESGDAIGGILLWVEDGRLITLEYYWYTDDPPLELPTVQRIVCATSR
;
A
#
# COMPACT_ATOMS: atom_id res chain seq x y z
N MET A 1 16.57 9.12 -26.29
CA MET A 1 15.94 8.92 -24.98
C MET A 1 15.19 7.63 -25.06
N VAL A 2 15.64 6.60 -24.35
CA VAL A 2 14.82 5.39 -24.18
C VAL A 2 13.81 5.77 -23.11
N GLU A 3 12.55 5.92 -23.50
CA GLU A 3 11.44 5.92 -22.55
C GLU A 3 11.52 4.55 -21.88
N VAL A 4 12.07 4.49 -20.67
CA VAL A 4 11.99 3.27 -19.87
C VAL A 4 10.51 3.12 -19.57
N MET A 5 9.83 2.29 -20.35
CA MET A 5 8.45 1.88 -20.07
C MET A 5 8.49 1.18 -18.72
N MET A 6 8.27 1.94 -17.64
CA MET A 6 8.04 1.36 -16.33
C MET A 6 6.73 0.59 -16.45
N GLU A 7 6.80 -0.73 -16.43
CA GLU A 7 5.61 -1.56 -16.54
C GLU A 7 4.68 -1.26 -15.36
N THR A 8 3.44 -0.88 -15.67
CA THR A 8 2.40 -0.72 -14.66
C THR A 8 2.31 -2.02 -13.85
N PRO A 9 2.39 -1.97 -12.51
CA PRO A 9 2.31 -3.17 -11.69
C PRO A 9 1.03 -3.95 -11.97
N SER A 10 1.14 -5.28 -12.01
CA SER A 10 -0.05 -6.12 -12.19
C SER A 10 -1.00 -5.97 -11.00
N LEU A 11 -2.31 -6.09 -11.24
CA LEU A 11 -3.31 -6.05 -10.15
C LEU A 11 -3.05 -7.12 -9.08
N ALA A 12 -2.50 -8.27 -9.47
CA ALA A 12 -2.13 -9.32 -8.54
C ALA A 12 -0.99 -8.88 -7.59
N GLN A 13 0.00 -8.14 -8.09
CA GLN A 13 1.05 -7.57 -7.24
C GLN A 13 0.49 -6.49 -6.30
N VAL A 14 -0.32 -5.57 -6.82
CA VAL A 14 -0.92 -4.50 -6.00
C VAL A 14 -1.77 -5.08 -4.86
N ARG A 15 -2.63 -6.07 -5.16
CA ARG A 15 -3.46 -6.73 -4.14
C ARG A 15 -2.62 -7.37 -3.04
N ARG A 16 -1.53 -8.05 -3.39
CA ARG A 16 -0.61 -8.66 -2.42
C ARG A 16 0.05 -7.61 -1.51
N VAL A 17 0.44 -6.46 -2.07
CA VAL A 17 1.00 -5.35 -1.28
C VAL A 17 -0.05 -4.75 -0.34
N LEU A 18 -1.29 -4.53 -0.81
CA LEU A 18 -2.39 -4.04 0.00
C LEU A 18 -2.71 -4.98 1.18
N GLU A 19 -2.87 -6.28 0.89
CA GLU A 19 -3.12 -7.30 1.92
C GLU A 19 -1.98 -7.34 2.94
N ARG A 20 -0.73 -7.36 2.48
CA ARG A 20 0.43 -7.41 3.37
C ARG A 20 0.50 -6.17 4.26
N THR A 21 0.29 -4.98 3.69
CA THR A 21 0.27 -3.69 4.41
C THR A 21 -0.76 -3.74 5.54
N LEU A 22 -2.00 -4.16 5.25
CA LEU A 22 -3.05 -4.26 6.27
C LEU A 22 -2.72 -5.30 7.34
N ILE A 23 -2.17 -6.46 6.97
CA ILE A 23 -1.77 -7.51 7.91
C ILE A 23 -0.66 -7.03 8.87
N VAL A 24 0.39 -6.38 8.36
CA VAL A 24 1.53 -5.99 9.21
C VAL A 24 1.19 -4.86 10.17
N THR A 25 0.26 -3.98 9.83
CA THR A 25 -0.18 -2.92 10.76
C THR A 25 -0.86 -3.47 12.02
N GLY A 26 -1.11 -4.78 12.12
CA GLY A 26 -1.80 -5.38 13.26
C GLY A 26 -3.28 -4.97 13.35
N GLY A 27 -3.79 -4.27 12.33
CA GLY A 27 -5.20 -3.96 12.20
C GLY A 27 -6.02 -5.17 11.77
N GLU A 28 -7.33 -5.12 12.01
CA GLU A 28 -8.24 -6.14 11.50
C GLU A 28 -8.42 -5.94 9.99
N LEU A 29 -7.91 -6.89 9.19
CA LEU A 29 -8.25 -6.98 7.77
C LEU A 29 -9.71 -7.47 7.64
N THR A 30 -10.63 -6.51 7.73
CA THR A 30 -12.08 -6.73 7.71
C THR A 30 -12.55 -7.31 6.37
N ALA A 31 -13.74 -7.91 6.35
CA ALA A 31 -14.36 -8.40 5.12
C ALA A 31 -14.50 -7.29 4.06
N ALA A 32 -14.97 -6.09 4.45
CA ALA A 32 -15.12 -4.96 3.55
C ALA A 32 -13.80 -4.52 2.90
N MET A 33 -12.68 -4.57 3.64
CA MET A 33 -11.35 -4.30 3.07
C MET A 33 -10.94 -5.37 2.05
N ARG A 34 -11.18 -6.65 2.35
CA ARG A 34 -10.89 -7.75 1.42
C ARG A 34 -11.72 -7.65 0.15
N ASP A 35 -12.98 -7.25 0.28
CA ASP A 35 -13.88 -7.06 -0.85
C ASP A 35 -13.40 -5.92 -1.75
N GLN A 36 -12.97 -4.80 -1.16
CA GLN A 36 -12.37 -3.68 -1.91
C GLN A 36 -11.09 -4.11 -2.67
N ILE A 37 -10.17 -4.81 -2.00
CA ILE A 37 -8.95 -5.34 -2.64
C ILE A 37 -9.27 -6.31 -3.79
N SER A 38 -10.22 -7.21 -3.56
CA SER A 38 -10.65 -8.20 -4.55
C SER A 38 -11.30 -7.54 -5.77
N ALA A 39 -12.05 -6.45 -5.54
CA ALA A 39 -12.78 -5.72 -6.56
C ALA A 39 -11.94 -4.69 -7.34
N LEU A 40 -10.67 -4.45 -6.96
CA LEU A 40 -9.75 -3.54 -7.66
C LEU A 40 -9.75 -3.83 -9.17
N ARG A 41 -10.18 -2.87 -9.99
CA ARG A 41 -10.34 -3.01 -11.44
C ARG A 41 -9.10 -2.58 -12.23
N ALA A 42 -8.46 -1.52 -11.77
CA ALA A 42 -7.29 -0.92 -12.41
C ALA A 42 -6.43 -0.19 -11.38
N VAL A 43 -5.20 0.12 -11.78
CA VAL A 43 -4.35 1.10 -11.09
C VAL A 43 -3.78 2.09 -12.10
N SER A 44 -3.46 3.29 -11.65
CA SER A 44 -2.82 4.31 -12.47
C SER A 44 -1.83 5.13 -11.65
N GLY A 45 -1.01 5.96 -12.32
CA GLY A 45 0.03 6.74 -11.67
C GLY A 45 1.37 6.02 -11.56
N PRO A 46 2.39 6.69 -10.99
CA PRO A 46 3.71 6.10 -10.77
C PRO A 46 3.65 5.06 -9.65
N VAL A 47 4.65 4.16 -9.60
CA VAL A 47 4.75 3.13 -8.55
C VAL A 47 4.84 3.69 -7.13
N THR A 48 5.25 4.95 -7.00
CA THR A 48 5.32 5.70 -5.74
C THR A 48 3.98 6.25 -5.29
N MET A 49 2.98 6.36 -6.18
CA MET A 49 1.66 6.92 -5.92
C MET A 49 0.61 6.26 -6.83
N LEU A 50 0.24 5.02 -6.50
CA LEU A 50 -0.72 4.26 -7.30
C LEU A 50 -2.15 4.59 -6.88
N GLU A 51 -2.91 5.18 -7.81
CA GLU A 51 -4.34 5.37 -7.64
C GLU A 51 -5.09 4.06 -7.86
N LEU A 52 -6.05 3.76 -6.99
CA LEU A 52 -6.79 2.50 -6.94
C LEU A 52 -8.20 2.71 -7.51
N ASP A 53 -8.51 2.05 -8.63
CA ASP A 53 -9.87 2.02 -9.17
C ASP A 53 -10.68 0.91 -8.50
N ILE A 54 -11.42 1.29 -7.46
CA ILE A 54 -12.33 0.39 -6.72
C ILE A 54 -13.77 0.79 -7.02
N PRO A 55 -14.63 -0.16 -7.44
CA PRO A 55 -16.00 0.15 -7.83
C PRO A 55 -16.82 0.76 -6.69
N SER A 56 -17.68 1.71 -7.04
CA SER A 56 -18.49 2.45 -6.06
C SER A 56 -19.50 1.55 -5.34
N GLU A 57 -19.82 0.40 -5.92
CA GLU A 57 -20.79 -0.54 -5.38
C GLU A 57 -20.20 -1.39 -4.24
N VAL A 58 -18.87 -1.43 -4.11
CA VAL A 58 -18.21 -2.19 -3.06
C VAL A 58 -18.40 -1.49 -1.71
N GLN A 59 -18.63 -2.29 -0.68
CA GLN A 59 -18.88 -1.84 0.68
C GLN A 59 -17.76 -0.91 1.17
N LYS A 60 -18.17 0.24 1.72
CA LYS A 60 -17.28 1.19 2.40
C LYS A 60 -16.83 0.65 3.75
N ILE A 61 -15.64 1.07 4.17
CA ILE A 61 -15.16 0.88 5.54
C ILE A 61 -15.57 2.09 6.41
N ASP A 62 -15.82 1.84 7.70
CA ASP A 62 -16.03 2.91 8.68
C ASP A 62 -14.67 3.46 9.13
N ARG A 63 -14.12 4.37 8.32
CA ARG A 63 -12.82 4.99 8.58
C ARG A 63 -12.81 6.44 8.11
N ALA A 64 -12.16 7.30 8.90
CA ALA A 64 -11.93 8.69 8.54
C ALA A 64 -11.00 8.83 7.33
N ASN A 65 -11.12 9.95 6.63
CA ASN A 65 -10.25 10.29 5.50
C ASN A 65 -8.79 10.46 5.96
N GLY A 66 -7.85 10.11 5.08
CA GLY A 66 -6.41 10.26 5.30
C GLY A 66 -5.66 8.92 5.30
N PRO A 67 -4.42 8.88 5.81
CA PRO A 67 -3.64 7.67 5.82
C PRO A 67 -4.27 6.65 6.77
N TYR A 68 -4.39 5.42 6.30
CA TYR A 68 -4.79 4.28 7.08
C TYR A 68 -3.74 4.01 8.16
N ARG A 69 -4.12 4.28 9.41
CA ARG A 69 -3.35 3.93 10.61
C ARG A 69 -4.10 2.85 11.36
N SER A 70 -3.42 1.81 11.84
CA SER A 70 -4.04 0.86 12.77
C SER A 70 -4.19 1.48 14.16
N MET A 71 -4.77 0.73 15.09
CA MET A 71 -5.16 1.21 16.43
C MET A 71 -3.97 1.63 17.32
N SER A 72 -2.74 1.22 17.01
CA SER A 72 -1.54 1.74 17.65
C SER A 72 -0.90 2.80 16.76
N ASN A 73 -0.94 4.06 17.20
CA ASN A 73 -0.36 5.20 16.48
C ASN A 73 1.16 5.09 16.24
N ASP A 74 1.83 4.12 16.88
CA ASP A 74 3.28 3.94 16.85
C ASP A 74 3.76 2.89 15.83
N ALA A 75 2.84 2.15 15.19
CA ALA A 75 3.17 1.14 14.20
C ALA A 75 3.27 1.77 12.80
N GLN A 76 4.44 1.67 12.17
CA GLN A 76 4.65 2.11 10.79
C GLN A 76 4.87 0.91 9.87
N VAL A 77 4.40 1.00 8.63
CA VAL A 77 4.69 0.01 7.60
C VAL A 77 5.97 0.43 6.89
N GLU A 78 7.04 -0.32 7.12
CA GLU A 78 8.34 -0.09 6.50
C GLU A 78 8.58 -1.07 5.36
N VAL A 79 9.37 -0.62 4.39
CA VAL A 79 10.02 -1.46 3.40
C VAL A 79 11.49 -1.57 3.78
N VAL A 80 11.96 -2.80 3.94
CA VAL A 80 13.37 -3.09 4.28
C VAL A 80 14.12 -3.70 3.10
N ASP A 81 15.44 -3.51 3.10
CA ASP A 81 16.35 -4.19 2.17
C ASP A 81 16.65 -5.64 2.61
N GLU A 82 17.65 -6.26 2.00
CA GLU A 82 18.07 -7.64 2.31
C GLU A 82 18.78 -7.78 3.66
N SER A 83 19.38 -6.69 4.15
CA SER A 83 20.02 -6.61 5.46
C SER A 83 19.01 -6.36 6.58
N GLY A 84 17.79 -5.96 6.22
CA GLY A 84 16.73 -5.56 7.14
C GLY A 84 16.74 -4.06 7.47
N ASP A 85 17.53 -3.27 6.75
CA ASP A 85 17.59 -1.82 6.94
C ASP A 85 16.40 -1.16 6.25
N ALA A 86 15.79 -0.18 6.91
CA ALA A 86 14.65 0.54 6.36
C ALA A 86 15.07 1.43 5.19
N ILE A 87 14.45 1.21 4.04
CA ILE A 87 14.70 1.96 2.80
C ILE A 87 13.48 2.80 2.37
N GLY A 88 12.38 2.72 3.12
CA GLY A 88 11.14 3.43 2.85
C GLY A 88 9.97 2.82 3.59
N GLY A 89 8.76 3.02 3.07
CA GLY A 89 7.56 2.44 3.63
C GLY A 89 6.32 2.63 2.79
N ILE A 90 5.21 2.09 3.28
CA ILE A 90 3.94 2.09 2.56
C ILE A 90 2.89 2.86 3.35
N LEU A 91 2.19 3.75 2.66
CA LEU A 91 0.97 4.38 3.16
C LEU A 91 -0.21 3.98 2.28
N LEU A 92 -1.31 3.63 2.92
CA LEU A 92 -2.57 3.35 2.25
C LEU A 92 -3.54 4.48 2.57
N TRP A 93 -4.08 5.15 1.57
CA TRP A 93 -4.96 6.30 1.77
C TRP A 93 -6.42 5.89 1.68
N VAL A 94 -7.23 6.50 2.56
CA VAL A 94 -8.67 6.31 2.60
C VAL A 94 -9.39 7.63 2.34
N GLU A 95 -10.41 7.60 1.51
CA GLU A 95 -11.36 8.71 1.34
C GLU A 95 -12.78 8.17 1.23
N ASP A 96 -13.71 8.75 2.00
CA ASP A 96 -15.13 8.37 2.04
C ASP A 96 -15.33 6.84 2.21
N GLY A 97 -14.51 6.24 3.08
CA GLY A 97 -14.53 4.81 3.37
C GLY A 97 -14.03 3.91 2.22
N ARG A 98 -13.28 4.45 1.27
CA ARG A 98 -12.65 3.68 0.17
C ARG A 98 -11.15 3.75 0.22
N LEU A 99 -10.47 2.64 -0.09
CA LEU A 99 -9.05 2.65 -0.38
C LEU A 99 -8.84 3.36 -1.72
N ILE A 100 -8.12 4.49 -1.71
CA ILE A 100 -7.96 5.33 -2.90
C ILE A 100 -6.56 5.33 -3.48
N THR A 101 -5.53 5.22 -2.64
CA THR A 101 -4.15 5.37 -3.11
C THR A 101 -3.21 4.49 -2.29
N LEU A 102 -2.29 3.81 -2.98
CA LEU A 102 -1.14 3.15 -2.39
C LEU A 102 0.10 4.01 -2.65
N GLU A 103 0.64 4.61 -1.59
CA GLU A 103 1.86 5.41 -1.65
C GLU A 103 3.05 4.58 -1.19
N TYR A 104 4.14 4.65 -1.95
CA TYR A 104 5.43 4.07 -1.61
C TYR A 104 6.46 5.21 -1.48
N TYR A 105 6.72 5.59 -0.24
CA TYR A 105 7.75 6.57 0.11
C TYR A 105 9.10 5.88 0.35
N TRP A 106 10.19 6.60 0.14
CA TRP A 106 11.54 6.05 0.18
C TRP A 106 12.49 6.95 0.96
N TYR A 107 13.55 6.36 1.50
CA TYR A 107 14.63 7.03 2.23
C TYR A 107 15.93 7.09 1.43
N THR A 108 15.99 6.36 0.31
CA THR A 108 17.13 6.31 -0.62
C THR A 108 17.23 7.58 -1.46
N ASP A 109 18.35 7.75 -2.17
CA ASP A 109 18.52 8.90 -3.07
C ASP A 109 17.61 8.80 -4.30
N ASP A 110 17.48 7.59 -4.87
CA ASP A 110 16.65 7.31 -6.03
C ASP A 110 15.27 6.77 -5.62
N PRO A 111 14.19 7.15 -6.33
CA PRO A 111 12.87 6.60 -6.11
C PRO A 111 12.78 5.13 -6.53
N PRO A 112 11.90 4.34 -5.90
CA PRO A 112 11.68 2.96 -6.32
C PRO A 112 11.08 2.92 -7.73
N LEU A 113 11.54 1.96 -8.53
CA LEU A 113 11.02 1.72 -9.88
C LEU A 113 9.98 0.59 -9.92
N GLU A 114 9.89 -0.19 -8.84
CA GLU A 114 9.01 -1.36 -8.72
C GLU A 114 8.40 -1.41 -7.31
N LEU A 115 7.24 -2.07 -7.18
CA LEU A 115 6.64 -2.33 -5.87
C LEU A 115 7.52 -3.30 -5.06
N PRO A 116 7.57 -3.15 -3.73
CA PRO A 116 8.33 -4.07 -2.90
C PRO A 116 7.70 -5.46 -2.93
N THR A 117 8.54 -6.49 -2.77
CA THR A 117 8.04 -7.83 -2.48
C THR A 117 7.40 -7.84 -1.08
N VAL A 118 6.36 -8.66 -0.88
CA VAL A 118 5.63 -8.69 0.39
C VAL A 118 6.49 -9.09 1.60
N GLN A 119 7.59 -9.81 1.37
CA GLN A 119 8.56 -10.18 2.41
C GLN A 119 9.35 -8.97 2.94
N ARG A 120 9.54 -7.94 2.11
CA ARG A 120 10.22 -6.69 2.50
C ARG A 120 9.30 -5.71 3.23
N ILE A 121 7.99 -5.96 3.25
CA ILE A 121 7.03 -5.14 3.98
C ILE A 121 6.90 -5.66 5.42
N VAL A 122 7.27 -4.82 6.38
CA VAL A 122 7.32 -5.17 7.80
C VAL A 122 6.61 -4.11 8.65
N CYS A 123 6.28 -4.48 9.89
CA CYS A 123 5.82 -3.53 10.89
C CYS A 123 7.02 -3.05 11.69
N ALA A 124 7.29 -1.74 11.66
CA ALA A 124 8.17 -1.12 12.60
C ALA A 124 7.42 -0.87 13.90
N THR A 125 7.80 -1.59 14.95
CA THR A 125 7.52 -1.20 16.32
C THR A 125 8.63 -0.26 16.75
N SER A 126 8.28 0.96 17.19
CA SER A 126 9.23 1.83 17.89
C SER A 126 10.00 1.01 18.94
N ARG A 127 11.33 0.98 18.84
CA ARG A 127 12.20 0.40 19.88
C ARG A 127 12.14 1.23 21.14
#